data_AF-A0A0F9UAA2-F1
#
_entry.id   AF-A0A0F9UAA2-F1
#
_cell.length_a   1.000
_cell.length_b   1.000
_cell.length_c   1.000
_cell.angle_alpha   90.00
_cell.angle_beta   90.00
_cell.angle_gamma   90.00
#
_symmetry.space_group_name_H-M   'P 1'
#
loop_
_entity.id
_entity.type
_entity.pdbx_description
1 polymer ?
#
loop_
_entity_poly.entity_id
_entity_poly.type
_entity_poly.pdbx_seq_one_letter_code
_entity_poly.pdbx_strand_id
1 'polypeptide(L)'
;MSEPIKGQGGTAGFSDRRARISAKPGAVERIYGVKDKDNLLNPLYETGGLLFPYTPNINDSATVQYDYYDPIHTNQPFAAFKSVAAKEITVIGPFTAQNQEEARYCVAAIHFLRTVTKMFFGVGGGSDLTSQEAVNLRGTPPPILLFNAYGTAIYHNVPVIITTYNVEFPQDIDYVEVLFSNRVGTSDELINLNEFTASTNRQLEPGNNLTIQSVDGDISAWIPTKFTVSITMTVQNSPDRLRRNFNLNDFRTGKLVKKGGWV
;
A
#
# COMPACT_ATOMS: atom_id res chain seq x y z
N MET A 1 10.04 38.05 -16.69
CA MET A 1 9.68 37.84 -15.28
C MET A 1 8.54 36.83 -15.28
N SER A 2 8.89 35.55 -15.32
CA SER A 2 7.97 34.43 -15.49
C SER A 2 7.82 33.73 -14.14
N GLU A 3 6.64 33.82 -13.56
CA GLU A 3 6.31 33.09 -12.35
C GLU A 3 6.29 31.58 -12.63
N PRO A 4 6.79 30.75 -11.70
CA PRO A 4 6.72 29.29 -11.83
C PRO A 4 5.30 28.79 -11.58
N ILE A 5 4.83 27.92 -12.47
CA ILE A 5 3.52 27.26 -12.39
C ILE A 5 3.46 26.39 -11.14
N LYS A 6 2.58 26.77 -10.20
CA LYS A 6 2.24 25.99 -9.00
C LYS A 6 1.71 24.61 -9.41
N GLY A 7 2.28 23.56 -8.81
CA GLY A 7 1.81 22.19 -8.95
C GLY A 7 0.38 22.02 -8.44
N GLN A 8 -0.57 21.92 -9.38
CA GLN A 8 -1.83 21.22 -9.18
C GLN A 8 -1.68 19.84 -9.83
N GLY A 9 -1.30 18.84 -9.04
CA GLY A 9 -1.38 17.43 -9.43
C GLY A 9 -2.84 16.93 -9.40
N GLY A 10 -3.70 17.59 -10.18
CA GLY A 10 -5.06 17.16 -10.47
C GLY A 10 -5.16 16.84 -11.95
N THR A 11 -4.70 15.65 -12.36
CA THR A 11 -4.75 15.22 -13.76
C THR A 11 -6.18 14.83 -14.13
N ALA A 12 -6.99 15.81 -14.51
CA ALA A 12 -8.15 15.57 -15.36
C ALA A 12 -7.66 15.17 -16.76
N GLY A 13 -7.93 13.94 -17.22
CA GLY A 13 -7.76 13.61 -18.64
C GLY A 13 -7.64 12.13 -19.01
N PHE A 14 -7.05 11.28 -18.18
CA PHE A 14 -6.97 9.84 -18.47
C PHE A 14 -7.16 9.05 -17.18
N SER A 15 -8.25 8.27 -17.08
CA SER A 15 -8.35 7.30 -15.98
C SER A 15 -7.28 6.24 -16.20
N ASP A 16 -6.32 6.15 -15.28
CA ASP A 16 -5.27 5.13 -15.33
C ASP A 16 -5.93 3.74 -15.49
N ARG A 17 -5.55 3.02 -16.54
CA ARG A 17 -6.12 1.70 -16.86
C ARG A 17 -5.46 0.59 -16.04
N ARG A 18 -4.29 0.84 -15.47
CA ARG A 18 -3.52 -0.14 -14.72
C ARG A 18 -4.18 -0.43 -13.38
N ALA A 19 -3.97 -1.64 -12.88
CA ALA A 19 -4.42 -2.00 -11.55
C ALA A 19 -3.51 -1.38 -10.50
N ARG A 20 -4.11 -0.76 -9.48
CA ARG A 20 -3.41 -0.11 -8.39
C ARG A 20 -4.17 -0.29 -7.08
N ILE A 21 -3.40 -0.55 -6.03
CA ILE A 21 -3.85 -0.56 -4.65
C ILE A 21 -3.15 0.61 -3.95
N SER A 22 -3.92 1.60 -3.50
CA SER A 22 -3.40 2.80 -2.87
C SER A 22 -3.97 3.00 -1.47
N ALA A 23 -3.22 3.67 -0.61
CA ALA A 23 -3.74 4.17 0.66
C ALA A 23 -4.87 5.19 0.42
N LYS A 24 -5.81 5.27 1.36
CA LYS A 24 -6.75 6.39 1.40
C LYS A 24 -5.96 7.70 1.63
N PRO A 25 -6.32 8.85 1.02
CA PRO A 25 -5.52 10.08 1.11
C PRO A 25 -5.14 10.54 2.53
N GLY A 26 -6.02 10.36 3.52
CA GLY A 26 -5.73 10.69 4.92
C GLY A 26 -4.97 9.62 5.72
N ALA A 27 -4.61 8.50 5.09
CA ALA A 27 -3.86 7.40 5.70
C ALA A 27 -2.54 7.11 4.98
N VAL A 28 -2.14 7.95 4.03
CA VAL A 28 -0.93 7.79 3.20
C VAL A 28 0.31 7.74 4.07
N GLU A 29 0.55 8.77 4.87
CA GLU A 29 1.72 8.87 5.76
C GLU A 29 1.76 7.74 6.79
N ARG A 30 0.59 7.37 7.32
CA ARG A 30 0.47 6.25 8.27
C ARG A 30 0.83 4.89 7.65
N ILE A 31 0.56 4.68 6.37
CA ILE A 31 0.74 3.38 5.71
C ILE A 31 2.11 3.29 5.04
N TYR A 32 2.54 4.36 4.36
CA TYR A 32 3.80 4.41 3.64
C TYR A 32 4.96 4.93 4.50
N GLY A 33 4.70 5.51 5.67
CA GLY A 33 5.72 6.15 6.51
C GLY A 33 6.13 7.53 6.00
N VAL A 34 7.14 8.16 6.59
CA VAL A 34 7.65 9.46 6.12
C VAL A 34 8.16 9.33 4.69
N LYS A 35 7.92 10.35 3.84
CA LYS A 35 8.43 10.40 2.47
C LYS A 35 9.91 10.75 2.50
N ASP A 36 10.73 9.74 2.77
CA ASP A 36 12.18 9.85 2.84
C ASP A 36 12.85 8.83 1.92
N LYS A 37 14.04 9.13 1.40
CA LYS A 37 14.76 8.24 0.48
C LYS A 37 15.21 6.94 1.14
N ASP A 38 15.44 6.99 2.46
CA ASP A 38 15.86 5.84 3.26
C ASP A 38 14.69 4.90 3.61
N ASN A 39 13.44 5.35 3.40
CA ASN A 39 12.27 4.51 3.63
C ASN A 39 12.12 3.46 2.52
N LEU A 40 12.02 2.19 2.92
CA LEU A 40 11.80 1.05 2.03
C LEU A 40 10.55 1.20 1.14
N LEU A 41 9.54 1.95 1.60
CA LEU A 41 8.29 2.20 0.87
C LEU A 41 8.33 3.45 -0.02
N ASN A 42 9.46 4.17 -0.08
CA ASN A 42 9.58 5.40 -0.86
C ASN A 42 9.19 5.27 -2.34
N PRO A 43 9.56 4.18 -3.06
CA PRO A 43 9.15 4.02 -4.46
C PRO A 43 7.63 4.04 -4.68
N LEU A 44 6.82 3.72 -3.66
CA LEU A 44 5.36 3.74 -3.76
C LEU A 44 4.77 5.14 -3.73
N TYR A 45 5.51 6.13 -3.22
CA TYR A 45 5.09 7.53 -3.24
C TYR A 45 5.04 8.09 -4.67
N GLU A 46 5.91 7.62 -5.55
CA GLU A 46 5.99 8.07 -6.94
C GLU A 46 4.86 7.48 -7.79
N THR A 47 4.51 6.21 -7.57
CA THR A 47 3.41 5.52 -8.26
C THR A 47 2.03 5.81 -7.64
N GLY A 48 1.99 6.40 -6.44
CA GLY A 48 0.78 6.64 -5.67
C GLY A 48 0.16 5.35 -5.10
N GLY A 49 1.00 4.37 -4.77
CA GLY A 49 0.63 3.06 -4.23
C GLY A 49 1.18 1.88 -5.01
N LEU A 50 0.79 0.67 -4.63
CA LEU A 50 1.17 -0.56 -5.33
C LEU A 50 0.44 -0.61 -6.67
N LEU A 51 1.17 -0.26 -7.73
CA LEU A 51 0.80 -0.37 -9.13
C LEU A 51 1.32 -1.70 -9.71
N PHE A 52 0.46 -2.40 -10.45
CA PHE A 52 0.89 -3.57 -11.23
C PHE A 52 1.61 -3.09 -12.51
N PRO A 53 2.86 -3.54 -12.76
CA PRO A 53 3.63 -3.10 -13.92
C PRO A 53 3.03 -3.59 -15.24
N TYR A 54 2.49 -4.81 -15.23
CA TYR A 54 1.77 -5.41 -16.37
C TYR A 54 0.29 -5.56 -16.04
N THR A 55 -0.54 -5.71 -17.07
CA THR A 55 -1.98 -5.98 -16.93
C THR A 55 -2.20 -7.30 -16.17
N PRO A 56 -2.80 -7.28 -14.97
CA PRO A 56 -3.03 -8.50 -14.21
C PRO A 56 -4.30 -9.22 -14.67
N ASN A 57 -4.39 -10.50 -14.33
CA ASN A 57 -5.64 -11.24 -14.32
C ASN A 57 -6.45 -10.79 -13.08
N ILE A 58 -7.72 -10.44 -13.27
CA ILE A 58 -8.63 -10.06 -12.18
C ILE A 58 -9.83 -11.01 -12.22
N ASN A 59 -10.06 -11.71 -11.12
CA ASN A 59 -11.28 -12.47 -10.88
C ASN A 59 -12.22 -11.67 -9.98
N ASP A 60 -13.47 -11.53 -10.40
CA ASP A 60 -14.48 -10.74 -9.72
C ASP A 60 -15.71 -11.60 -9.42
N SER A 61 -15.97 -11.86 -8.14
CA SER A 61 -17.06 -12.74 -7.73
C SER A 61 -17.92 -12.10 -6.63
N ALA A 62 -19.23 -12.15 -6.83
CA ALA A 62 -20.23 -11.75 -5.85
C ALA A 62 -21.22 -12.90 -5.67
N THR A 63 -21.39 -13.34 -4.43
CA THR A 63 -22.35 -14.40 -4.08
C THR A 63 -23.63 -13.77 -3.57
N VAL A 64 -24.74 -14.06 -4.25
CA VAL A 64 -26.09 -13.65 -3.82
C VAL A 64 -26.77 -14.84 -3.16
N GLN A 65 -27.26 -14.65 -1.94
CA GLN A 65 -27.92 -15.68 -1.15
C GLN A 65 -29.44 -15.57 -1.30
N TYR A 66 -30.06 -16.69 -1.65
CA TYR A 66 -31.51 -16.88 -1.65
C TYR A 66 -31.88 -18.00 -0.67
N ASP A 67 -32.93 -17.79 0.11
CA ASP A 67 -33.57 -18.85 0.88
C ASP A 67 -34.74 -19.41 0.06
N TYR A 68 -34.86 -20.73 -0.02
CA TYR A 68 -35.90 -21.41 -0.78
C TYR A 68 -36.97 -21.95 0.18
N TYR A 69 -38.22 -21.63 -0.11
CA TYR A 69 -39.38 -22.16 0.61
C TYR A 69 -40.09 -23.17 -0.28
N ASP A 70 -40.37 -24.36 0.27
CA ASP A 70 -41.13 -25.43 -0.38
C ASP A 70 -42.57 -25.49 0.16
N PRO A 71 -43.52 -24.71 -0.38
CA PRO A 71 -44.92 -24.87 -0.02
C PRO A 71 -45.46 -26.25 -0.43
N ILE A 72 -46.48 -26.72 0.29
CA ILE A 72 -47.26 -27.87 -0.17
C ILE A 72 -48.07 -27.48 -1.42
N HIS A 73 -48.29 -28.45 -2.31
CA HIS A 73 -49.04 -28.27 -3.56
C HIS A 73 -48.49 -27.22 -4.53
N THR A 74 -47.18 -26.92 -4.48
CA THR A 74 -46.47 -26.24 -5.58
C THR A 74 -45.50 -27.19 -6.27
N ASN A 75 -45.25 -26.93 -7.56
CA ASN A 75 -44.29 -27.69 -8.38
C ASN A 75 -42.87 -27.09 -8.33
N GLN A 76 -42.70 -25.91 -7.73
CA GLN A 76 -41.40 -25.24 -7.63
C GLN A 76 -41.31 -24.41 -6.34
N PRO A 77 -40.17 -24.45 -5.63
CA PRO A 77 -39.94 -23.58 -4.48
C PRO A 77 -39.92 -22.10 -4.86
N PHE A 78 -40.35 -21.27 -3.91
CA PHE A 78 -40.18 -19.82 -4.01
C PHE A 78 -38.80 -19.42 -3.48
N ALA A 79 -38.00 -18.72 -4.29
CA ALA A 79 -36.71 -18.17 -3.89
C ALA A 79 -36.90 -16.74 -3.33
N ALA A 80 -36.62 -16.54 -2.04
CA ALA A 80 -36.61 -15.24 -1.40
C ALA A 80 -35.19 -14.71 -1.25
N PHE A 81 -34.96 -13.45 -1.63
CA PHE A 81 -33.66 -12.81 -1.46
C PHE A 81 -33.30 -12.69 0.03
N LYS A 82 -32.09 -13.13 0.41
CA LYS A 82 -31.59 -13.03 1.78
C LYS A 82 -30.59 -11.88 1.91
N SER A 83 -29.48 -11.95 1.19
CA SER A 83 -28.40 -10.99 1.26
C SER A 83 -27.47 -11.10 0.06
N VAL A 84 -26.60 -10.10 -0.12
CA VAL A 84 -25.42 -10.21 -0.97
C VAL A 84 -24.20 -10.26 -0.05
N ALA A 85 -23.34 -11.28 -0.22
CA ALA A 85 -22.10 -11.39 0.54
C ALA A 85 -21.11 -10.29 0.15
N ALA A 86 -20.09 -10.06 0.99
CA ALA A 86 -19.02 -9.14 0.65
C ALA A 86 -18.29 -9.64 -0.62
N LYS A 87 -18.13 -8.74 -1.59
CA LYS A 87 -17.54 -9.04 -2.90
C LYS A 87 -16.04 -9.30 -2.75
N GLU A 88 -15.56 -10.40 -3.33
CA GLU A 88 -14.15 -10.76 -3.31
C GLU A 88 -13.53 -10.51 -4.69
N ILE A 89 -12.35 -9.90 -4.69
CA ILE A 89 -11.58 -9.55 -5.88
C ILE A 89 -10.20 -10.18 -5.72
N THR A 90 -9.82 -11.02 -6.68
CA THR A 90 -8.48 -11.61 -6.73
C THR A 90 -7.73 -11.05 -7.92
N VAL A 91 -6.57 -10.46 -7.67
CA VAL A 91 -5.70 -9.86 -8.69
C VAL A 91 -4.39 -10.63 -8.75
N ILE A 92 -4.05 -11.14 -9.92
CA ILE A 92 -2.83 -11.93 -10.15
C ILE A 92 -2.04 -11.29 -11.28
N GLY A 93 -0.81 -10.85 -11.00
CA GLY A 93 0.01 -10.18 -12.01
C GLY A 93 1.50 -10.55 -11.88
N PRO A 94 2.23 -10.62 -13.00
CA PRO A 94 3.67 -10.75 -12.98
C PRO A 94 4.32 -9.42 -12.58
N PHE A 95 5.46 -9.51 -11.91
CA PHE A 95 6.38 -8.44 -11.59
C PHE A 95 7.74 -8.77 -12.19
N THR A 96 8.46 -7.75 -12.63
CA THR A 96 9.82 -7.89 -13.18
C THR A 96 10.74 -6.86 -12.56
N ALA A 97 11.98 -7.26 -12.32
CA ALA A 97 13.03 -6.43 -11.76
C ALA A 97 14.26 -6.51 -12.67
N GLN A 98 14.31 -5.65 -13.70
CA GLN A 98 15.45 -5.61 -14.64
C GLN A 98 16.46 -4.52 -14.26
N ASN A 99 15.98 -3.42 -13.68
CA ASN A 99 16.80 -2.30 -13.25
C ASN A 99 16.79 -2.17 -11.72
N GLN A 100 17.79 -1.49 -11.15
CA GLN A 100 17.88 -1.25 -9.71
C GLN A 100 16.63 -0.57 -9.12
N GLU A 101 16.05 0.37 -9.88
CA GLU A 101 14.86 1.12 -9.49
C GLU A 101 13.60 0.22 -9.47
N GLU A 102 13.42 -0.59 -10.50
CA GLU A 102 12.33 -1.58 -10.55
C GLU A 102 12.45 -2.63 -9.46
N ALA A 103 13.68 -3.06 -9.17
CA ALA A 103 13.96 -4.03 -8.11
C ALA A 103 13.63 -3.45 -6.73
N ARG A 104 13.99 -2.19 -6.46
CA ARG A 104 13.57 -1.44 -5.25
C ARG A 104 12.06 -1.36 -5.15
N TYR A 105 11.37 -1.05 -6.26
CA TYR A 105 9.92 -1.00 -6.32
C TYR A 105 9.28 -2.37 -6.00
N CYS A 106 9.81 -3.46 -6.55
CA CYS A 106 9.31 -4.81 -6.30
C CYS A 106 9.45 -5.22 -4.82
N VAL A 107 10.60 -4.93 -4.21
CA VAL A 107 10.80 -5.17 -2.77
C VAL A 107 9.86 -4.27 -1.94
N ALA A 108 9.70 -2.99 -2.32
CA ALA A 108 8.77 -2.07 -1.67
C ALA A 108 7.31 -2.56 -1.77
N ALA A 109 6.89 -3.12 -2.91
CA ALA A 109 5.57 -3.69 -3.11
C ALA A 109 5.32 -4.90 -2.18
N ILE A 110 6.30 -5.82 -2.09
CA ILE A 110 6.21 -6.97 -1.17
C ILE A 110 6.17 -6.49 0.29
N HIS A 111 7.01 -5.52 0.64
CA HIS A 111 7.03 -4.97 2.00
C HIS A 111 5.72 -4.26 2.33
N PHE A 112 5.15 -3.49 1.39
CA PHE A 112 3.86 -2.85 1.55
C PHE A 112 2.75 -3.87 1.86
N LEU A 113 2.69 -5.00 1.14
CA LEU A 113 1.72 -6.06 1.40
C LEU A 113 1.88 -6.66 2.81
N ARG A 114 3.12 -6.83 3.27
CA ARG A 114 3.42 -7.25 4.65
C ARG A 114 2.99 -6.20 5.68
N THR A 115 3.10 -4.91 5.36
CA THR A 115 2.74 -3.81 6.27
C THR A 115 1.23 -3.64 6.39
N VAL A 116 0.51 -3.57 5.27
CA VAL A 116 -0.95 -3.34 5.27
C VAL A 116 -1.78 -4.51 5.80
N THR A 117 -1.20 -5.71 5.90
CA THR A 117 -1.86 -6.87 6.50
C THR A 117 -1.66 -6.96 8.02
N LYS A 118 -0.83 -6.08 8.59
CA LYS A 118 -0.57 -6.06 10.03
C LYS A 118 -1.35 -4.92 10.70
N MET A 119 -1.81 -5.20 11.92
CA MET A 119 -2.30 -4.17 12.82
C MET A 119 -1.10 -3.44 13.46
N PHE A 120 -1.32 -2.21 13.90
CA PHE A 120 -0.34 -1.50 14.71
C PHE A 120 -0.22 -2.17 16.08
N PHE A 121 0.83 -2.96 16.30
CA PHE A 121 1.06 -3.68 17.55
C PHE A 121 2.45 -3.36 18.12
N GLY A 122 2.56 -3.24 19.45
CA GLY A 122 3.83 -3.02 20.14
C GLY A 122 4.18 -1.56 20.40
N VAL A 123 5.48 -1.23 20.34
CA VAL A 123 6.01 0.14 20.43
C VAL A 123 5.49 0.96 19.23
N GLY A 124 4.95 2.14 19.51
CA GLY A 124 4.08 2.90 18.59
C GLY A 124 4.63 3.03 17.16
N GLY A 125 3.76 2.83 16.16
CA GLY A 125 4.11 2.76 14.75
C GLY A 125 4.45 4.10 14.08
N GLY A 126 5.39 4.82 14.66
CA GLY A 126 6.07 5.96 14.03
C GLY A 126 7.57 5.85 14.29
N SER A 127 8.37 6.45 13.41
CA SER A 127 9.81 6.65 13.62
C SER A 127 10.12 7.45 14.90
N ASP A 128 9.12 8.12 15.47
CA ASP A 128 9.22 8.86 16.72
C ASP A 128 8.33 8.24 17.81
N LEU A 129 8.94 7.42 18.66
CA LEU A 129 8.35 6.82 19.86
C LEU A 129 7.94 7.85 20.93
N THR A 130 8.19 9.13 20.69
CA THR A 130 7.97 10.26 21.59
C THR A 130 6.74 11.10 21.26
N SER A 131 6.14 10.92 20.09
CA SER A 131 4.92 11.64 19.71
C SER A 131 3.68 10.95 20.30
N GLN A 132 2.81 11.73 20.95
CA GLN A 132 1.54 11.27 21.54
C GLN A 132 0.67 10.46 20.54
N GLU A 133 0.85 10.71 19.24
CA GLU A 133 0.15 10.04 18.15
C GLU A 133 0.56 8.57 17.96
N ALA A 134 1.83 8.23 18.18
CA ALA A 134 2.33 6.86 18.09
C ALA A 134 1.73 5.93 19.16
N VAL A 135 1.36 6.48 20.33
CA VAL A 135 0.65 5.75 21.38
C VAL A 135 -0.80 5.47 20.99
N ASN A 136 -1.47 6.45 20.38
CA ASN A 136 -2.88 6.36 19.98
C ASN A 136 -3.13 5.41 18.80
N LEU A 137 -2.09 5.08 18.02
CA LEU A 137 -2.19 4.17 16.89
C LEU A 137 -2.18 2.68 17.30
N ARG A 138 -1.77 2.34 18.52
CA ARG A 138 -1.66 0.96 18.99
C ARG A 138 -3.03 0.28 19.05
N GLY A 139 -3.12 -0.93 18.51
CA GLY A 139 -4.38 -1.69 18.39
C GLY A 139 -5.26 -1.28 17.21
N THR A 140 -4.82 -0.33 16.37
CA THR A 140 -5.56 0.04 15.16
C THR A 140 -5.58 -1.16 14.19
N PRO A 141 -6.75 -1.62 13.74
CA PRO A 141 -6.85 -2.74 12.80
C PRO A 141 -6.16 -2.41 11.46
N PRO A 142 -5.92 -3.44 10.62
CA PRO A 142 -5.39 -3.24 9.28
C PRO A 142 -6.16 -2.15 8.50
N PRO A 143 -5.45 -1.26 7.78
CA PRO A 143 -6.08 -0.14 7.11
C PRO A 143 -6.94 -0.55 5.91
N ILE A 144 -7.95 0.26 5.61
CA ILE A 144 -8.73 0.16 4.38
C ILE A 144 -7.97 0.85 3.24
N LEU A 145 -7.82 0.16 2.12
CA LEU A 145 -7.14 0.62 0.91
C LEU A 145 -8.17 0.96 -0.18
N LEU A 146 -7.69 1.57 -1.25
CA LEU A 146 -8.46 1.90 -2.44
C LEU A 146 -7.92 1.10 -3.62
N PHE A 147 -8.79 0.35 -4.27
CA PHE A 147 -8.49 -0.38 -5.49
C PHE A 147 -9.00 0.40 -6.71
N ASN A 148 -8.13 0.54 -7.71
CA ASN A 148 -8.41 1.19 -8.98
C ASN A 148 -7.89 0.31 -10.11
N ALA A 149 -8.69 0.05 -11.13
CA ALA A 149 -8.30 -0.73 -12.31
C ALA A 149 -9.31 -0.52 -13.44
N TYR A 150 -8.83 -0.56 -14.69
CA TYR A 150 -9.68 -0.55 -15.89
C TYR A 150 -10.66 0.63 -15.98
N GLY A 151 -10.25 1.77 -15.44
CA GLY A 151 -10.95 3.04 -15.55
C GLY A 151 -12.16 3.19 -14.65
N THR A 152 -12.89 4.29 -14.85
CA THR A 152 -13.91 4.75 -13.89
C THR A 152 -15.15 3.86 -13.83
N ALA A 153 -15.43 3.08 -14.88
CA ALA A 153 -16.63 2.27 -15.01
C ALA A 153 -16.52 0.87 -14.40
N ILE A 154 -15.30 0.37 -14.16
CA ILE A 154 -15.09 -0.99 -13.63
C ILE A 154 -14.63 -0.91 -12.17
N TYR A 155 -13.42 -0.40 -11.91
CA TYR A 155 -12.92 -0.20 -10.55
C TYR A 155 -12.39 1.21 -10.36
N HIS A 156 -13.15 2.02 -9.66
CA HIS A 156 -12.78 3.38 -9.32
C HIS A 156 -12.84 3.58 -7.81
N ASN A 157 -11.71 3.76 -7.15
CA ASN A 157 -11.59 4.03 -5.71
C ASN A 157 -12.43 3.09 -4.84
N VAL A 158 -12.36 1.80 -5.14
CA VAL A 158 -13.10 0.73 -4.49
C VAL A 158 -12.48 0.47 -3.12
N PRO A 159 -13.23 0.65 -2.01
CA PRO A 159 -12.66 0.41 -0.69
C PRO A 159 -12.47 -1.09 -0.48
N VAL A 160 -11.23 -1.50 -0.24
CA VAL A 160 -10.84 -2.89 -0.11
C VAL A 160 -9.98 -3.10 1.12
N ILE A 161 -10.09 -4.30 1.68
CA ILE A 161 -9.13 -4.84 2.65
C ILE A 161 -8.43 -6.02 2.01
N ILE A 162 -7.13 -6.17 2.25
CA ILE A 162 -6.37 -7.34 1.78
C ILE A 162 -6.56 -8.47 2.78
N THR A 163 -7.08 -9.60 2.30
CA THR A 163 -7.28 -10.80 3.11
C THR A 163 -6.15 -11.80 2.94
N THR A 164 -5.57 -11.88 1.74
CA THR A 164 -4.45 -12.78 1.44
C THR A 164 -3.57 -12.16 0.37
N TYR A 165 -2.25 -12.34 0.51
CA TYR A 165 -1.32 -12.12 -0.58
C TYR A 165 -0.40 -13.33 -0.68
N ASN A 166 -0.01 -13.67 -1.90
CA ASN A 166 0.93 -14.72 -2.22
C ASN A 166 1.96 -14.15 -3.20
N VAL A 167 3.23 -14.41 -2.92
CA VAL A 167 4.36 -14.03 -3.79
C VAL A 167 5.08 -15.31 -4.13
N GLU A 168 5.08 -15.66 -5.40
CA GLU A 168 5.69 -16.88 -5.90
C GLU A 168 7.05 -16.55 -6.52
N PHE A 169 8.11 -17.05 -5.89
CA PHE A 169 9.49 -16.90 -6.38
C PHE A 169 9.90 -18.17 -7.14
N PRO A 170 10.02 -18.12 -8.47
CA PRO A 170 10.41 -19.29 -9.26
C PRO A 170 11.90 -19.63 -9.05
N GLN A 171 12.22 -20.92 -9.17
CA GLN A 171 13.61 -21.43 -9.04
C GLN A 171 14.42 -21.30 -10.33
N ASP A 172 13.76 -21.27 -11.50
CA ASP A 172 14.42 -21.30 -12.81
C ASP A 172 14.83 -19.90 -13.32
N ILE A 173 14.85 -18.89 -12.45
CA ILE A 173 15.06 -17.49 -12.80
C ILE A 173 16.15 -16.88 -11.91
N ASP A 174 17.01 -16.06 -12.53
CA ASP A 174 18.09 -15.35 -11.85
C ASP A 174 17.57 -14.29 -10.86
N TYR A 175 18.35 -14.08 -9.80
CA TYR A 175 18.08 -13.11 -8.75
C TYR A 175 19.00 -11.90 -8.89
N VAL A 176 18.44 -10.72 -8.63
CA VAL A 176 19.14 -9.43 -8.64
C VAL A 176 19.19 -8.89 -7.22
N GLU A 177 20.34 -8.35 -6.85
CA GLU A 177 20.51 -7.67 -5.56
C GLU A 177 19.86 -6.28 -5.57
N VAL A 178 19.22 -5.96 -4.45
CA VAL A 178 18.51 -4.70 -4.23
C VAL A 178 19.18 -3.96 -3.10
N LEU A 179 19.81 -2.84 -3.44
CA LEU A 179 20.51 -1.97 -2.50
C LEU A 179 19.58 -0.84 -2.07
N PHE A 180 19.30 -0.74 -0.77
CA PHE A 180 18.66 0.43 -0.18
C PHE A 180 19.75 1.29 0.45
N SER A 181 19.82 2.56 0.04
CA SER A 181 20.67 3.53 0.73
C SER A 181 20.04 3.76 2.08
N ASN A 182 20.72 3.35 3.16
CA ASN A 182 20.37 3.76 4.51
C ASN A 182 21.46 4.74 4.94
N ARG A 183 21.34 6.01 4.53
CA ARG A 183 22.29 7.04 4.95
C ARG A 183 21.64 7.84 6.07
N VAL A 184 21.93 7.44 7.32
CA VAL A 184 21.87 8.39 8.44
C VAL A 184 22.63 9.64 7.98
N GLY A 185 21.94 10.78 8.00
CA GLY A 185 22.34 12.02 7.36
C GLY A 185 23.83 12.33 7.51
N THR A 186 24.56 12.17 6.41
CA THR A 186 25.72 13.01 6.13
C THR A 186 25.22 14.12 5.20
N SER A 187 24.43 15.04 5.75
CA SER A 187 24.72 16.43 5.39
C SER A 187 26.13 16.69 5.89
N ASP A 188 26.95 17.34 5.07
CA ASP A 188 28.28 17.86 5.37
C ASP A 188 28.27 18.82 6.59
N GLU A 189 27.91 18.34 7.77
CA GLU A 189 28.28 18.97 9.02
C GLU A 189 29.45 18.19 9.57
N LEU A 190 30.63 18.77 9.37
CA LEU A 190 31.77 18.51 10.22
C LEU A 190 31.28 18.63 11.66
N ILE A 191 31.07 17.50 12.34
CA ILE A 191 30.76 17.47 13.76
C ILE A 191 31.98 18.11 14.44
N ASN A 192 31.82 19.35 14.91
CA ASN A 192 32.86 19.99 15.71
C ASN A 192 32.99 19.17 17.00
N LEU A 193 34.06 18.38 17.10
CA LEU A 193 34.42 17.56 18.27
C LEU A 193 34.67 18.38 19.56
N ASN A 194 34.51 19.70 19.52
CA ASN A 194 34.75 20.60 20.63
C ASN A 194 33.65 20.58 21.71
N GLU A 195 32.48 19.98 21.45
CA GLU A 195 31.39 19.92 22.43
C GLU A 195 31.28 18.60 23.20
N PHE A 196 32.07 17.59 22.84
CA PHE A 196 32.10 16.30 23.56
C PHE A 196 33.24 16.20 24.59
N THR A 197 33.89 17.31 24.95
CA THR A 197 34.98 17.34 25.95
C THR A 197 34.65 18.09 27.24
N ALA A 198 33.38 18.47 27.48
CA ALA A 198 33.01 19.28 28.63
C ALA A 198 32.43 18.52 29.84
N SER A 199 32.52 17.18 29.92
CA SER A 199 31.95 16.47 31.08
C SER A 199 32.76 15.33 31.72
N THR A 200 33.95 14.97 31.24
CA THR A 200 34.94 14.28 32.08
C THR A 200 36.34 14.49 31.52
N ASN A 201 37.21 15.11 32.30
CA ASN A 201 38.64 15.28 32.06
C ASN A 201 39.33 13.92 31.79
N ARG A 202 39.35 13.45 30.54
CA ARG A 202 40.42 12.60 30.02
C ARG A 202 41.12 13.38 28.92
N GLN A 203 42.31 13.84 29.24
CA GLN A 203 43.27 14.43 28.32
C GLN A 203 43.54 13.40 27.20
N LEU A 204 42.96 13.62 26.02
CA LEU A 204 43.25 12.86 24.81
C LEU A 204 44.28 13.65 23.98
N GLU A 205 45.32 12.97 23.53
CA GLU A 205 46.40 13.53 22.72
C GLU A 205 45.87 14.08 21.38
N PRO A 206 46.41 15.20 20.87
CA PRO A 206 46.00 15.77 19.60
C PRO A 206 46.46 14.86 18.45
N GLY A 207 45.56 14.03 17.93
CA GLY A 207 45.84 13.17 16.78
C GLY A 207 44.88 11.99 16.57
N ASN A 208 44.09 11.60 17.57
CA ASN A 208 43.18 10.46 17.44
C ASN A 208 41.78 10.91 17.02
N ASN A 209 41.57 11.00 15.70
CA ASN A 209 40.23 11.09 15.13
C ASN A 209 39.55 9.73 15.27
N LEU A 210 38.57 9.61 16.17
CA LEU A 210 37.68 8.45 16.23
C LEU A 210 36.86 8.43 14.94
N THR A 211 37.20 7.55 14.01
CA THR A 211 36.37 7.29 12.83
C THR A 211 35.16 6.49 13.32
N ILE A 212 34.03 7.17 13.52
CA ILE A 212 32.74 6.50 13.72
C ILE A 212 32.35 5.91 12.37
N GLN A 213 32.78 4.67 12.10
CA GLN A 213 32.14 3.87 11.07
C GLN A 213 30.75 3.51 11.60
N SER A 214 29.72 4.18 11.10
CA SER A 214 28.36 3.65 11.19
C SER A 214 28.37 2.30 10.49
N VAL A 215 28.46 1.21 11.26
CA VAL A 215 28.16 -0.13 10.78
C VAL A 215 26.63 -0.22 10.71
N ASP A 216 26.05 0.58 9.82
CA ASP A 216 24.65 0.46 9.47
C ASP A 216 24.57 -0.67 8.45
N GLY A 217 23.82 -1.71 8.80
CA GLY A 217 23.57 -2.82 7.89
C GLY A 217 22.79 -2.28 6.70
N ASP A 218 23.45 -2.14 5.55
CA ASP A 218 22.78 -1.94 4.27
C ASP A 218 21.67 -2.97 4.15
N ILE A 219 20.42 -2.52 4.03
CA ILE A 219 19.31 -3.41 3.72
C ILE A 219 19.57 -3.89 2.29
N SER A 220 20.13 -5.10 2.17
CA SER A 220 20.32 -5.79 0.92
C SER A 220 19.31 -6.92 0.81
N ALA A 221 18.65 -7.02 -0.33
CA ALA A 221 17.67 -8.08 -0.60
C ALA A 221 17.91 -8.65 -2.00
N TRP A 222 17.67 -9.95 -2.17
CA TRP A 222 17.73 -10.60 -3.48
C TRP A 222 16.31 -10.88 -3.95
N ILE A 223 15.99 -10.50 -5.18
CA ILE A 223 14.67 -10.71 -5.78
C ILE A 223 14.83 -11.28 -7.18
N PRO A 224 13.99 -12.26 -7.61
CA PRO A 224 14.11 -12.77 -8.97
C PRO A 224 13.75 -11.67 -9.99
N THR A 225 14.40 -11.73 -11.16
CA THR A 225 14.14 -10.82 -12.28
C THR A 225 12.68 -10.88 -12.78
N LYS A 226 11.96 -11.97 -12.46
CA LYS A 226 10.52 -12.14 -12.70
C LYS A 226 9.87 -13.00 -11.63
N PHE A 227 8.73 -12.58 -11.11
CA PHE A 227 7.91 -13.34 -10.16
C PHE A 227 6.43 -13.00 -10.31
N THR A 228 5.56 -13.77 -9.67
CA THR A 228 4.10 -13.53 -9.72
C THR A 228 3.60 -13.13 -8.34
N VAL A 229 2.73 -12.12 -8.31
CA VAL A 229 2.03 -11.68 -7.09
C VAL A 229 0.54 -11.91 -7.27
N SER A 230 -0.06 -12.62 -6.32
CA SER A 230 -1.49 -12.83 -6.20
C SER A 230 -2.01 -12.14 -4.94
N ILE A 231 -3.05 -11.32 -5.06
CA ILE A 231 -3.65 -10.58 -3.95
C ILE A 231 -5.15 -10.83 -3.97
N THR A 232 -5.67 -11.34 -2.87
CA THR A 232 -7.11 -11.46 -2.61
C THR A 232 -7.56 -10.33 -1.70
N MET A 233 -8.62 -9.66 -2.11
CA MET A 233 -9.21 -8.51 -1.45
C MET A 233 -10.70 -8.70 -1.26
N THR A 234 -11.22 -8.18 -0.15
CA THR A 234 -12.66 -8.09 0.08
C THR A 234 -13.09 -6.64 0.05
N VAL A 235 -14.16 -6.35 -0.69
CA VAL A 235 -14.73 -5.00 -0.76
C VAL A 235 -15.42 -4.67 0.56
N GLN A 236 -15.01 -3.57 1.18
CA GLN A 236 -15.57 -3.11 2.46
C GLN A 236 -16.22 -1.74 2.30
N ASN A 237 -17.54 -1.73 2.13
CA ASN A 237 -18.31 -0.50 2.17
C ASN A 237 -18.71 -0.16 3.61
N SER A 238 -18.61 1.12 3.99
CA SER A 238 -19.08 1.55 5.30
C SER A 238 -20.62 1.47 5.37
N PRO A 239 -21.20 1.05 6.51
CA PRO A 239 -22.65 0.96 6.66
C PRO A 239 -23.38 2.28 6.39
N ASP A 240 -22.77 3.40 6.79
CA ASP A 240 -23.31 4.75 6.55
C ASP A 240 -23.42 5.06 5.05
N ARG A 241 -22.37 4.72 4.29
CA ARG A 241 -22.32 4.90 2.84
C ARG A 241 -23.36 4.03 2.14
N LEU A 242 -23.50 2.77 2.55
CA LEU A 242 -24.51 1.86 2.01
C LEU A 242 -25.92 2.40 2.26
N ARG A 243 -26.23 2.91 3.46
CA ARG A 243 -27.57 3.37 3.79
C ARG A 243 -27.95 4.72 3.17
N ARG A 244 -27.00 5.66 3.10
CA ARG A 244 -27.29 7.04 2.66
C ARG A 244 -27.08 7.27 1.17
N ASN A 245 -26.13 6.57 0.56
CA ASN A 245 -25.67 6.88 -0.79
C ASN A 245 -26.06 5.83 -1.82
N PHE A 246 -26.42 4.61 -1.39
CA PHE A 246 -26.85 3.58 -2.33
C PHE A 246 -28.28 3.86 -2.81
N ASN A 247 -28.44 3.90 -4.13
CA ASN A 247 -29.73 3.95 -4.79
C ASN A 247 -29.62 3.11 -6.07
N LEU A 248 -30.54 2.15 -6.23
CA LEU A 248 -30.52 1.25 -7.38
C LEU A 248 -30.66 1.97 -8.73
N ASN A 249 -31.42 3.06 -8.80
CA ASN A 249 -31.56 3.86 -10.01
C ASN A 249 -30.27 4.60 -10.37
N ASP A 250 -29.59 5.17 -9.37
CA ASP A 250 -28.29 5.83 -9.58
C ASP A 250 -27.17 4.82 -9.84
N PHE A 251 -27.29 3.58 -9.32
CA PHE A 251 -26.38 2.49 -9.64
C PHE A 251 -26.57 2.01 -11.09
N ARG A 252 -27.82 1.76 -11.51
CA ARG A 252 -28.16 1.32 -12.87
C ARG A 252 -27.70 2.30 -13.95
N THR A 253 -27.76 3.60 -13.67
CA THR A 253 -27.29 4.65 -14.59
C THR A 253 -25.78 4.85 -14.57
N GLY A 254 -25.05 4.13 -13.71
CA GLY A 254 -23.60 4.25 -13.53
C GLY A 254 -23.17 5.54 -12.82
N LYS A 255 -24.10 6.35 -12.32
CA LYS A 255 -23.80 7.61 -11.61
C LYS A 255 -23.04 7.36 -10.31
N LEU A 256 -23.37 6.28 -9.59
CA LEU A 256 -22.63 5.86 -8.40
C LEU A 256 -21.24 5.34 -8.74
N VAL A 257 -21.11 4.53 -9.79
CA VAL A 257 -19.82 4.00 -10.26
C VAL A 257 -18.85 5.14 -10.63
N LYS A 258 -19.35 6.18 -11.30
CA LYS A 258 -18.56 7.40 -11.61
C LYS A 258 -18.07 8.14 -10.35
N LYS A 259 -18.87 8.18 -9.28
CA LYS A 259 -18.45 8.76 -7.99
C LYS A 259 -17.36 7.92 -7.30
N GLY A 260 -17.14 6.69 -7.75
CA GLY A 260 -16.17 5.76 -7.21
C GLY A 260 -16.66 5.06 -5.95
N GLY A 261 -15.97 3.99 -5.57
CA GLY A 261 -16.19 3.13 -4.41
C GLY A 261 -17.43 2.24 -4.48
N TRP A 262 -17.96 2.05 -5.67
CA TRP A 262 -19.10 1.17 -5.94
C TRP A 262 -18.72 0.26 -7.09
N VAL A 263 -18.95 -1.05 -6.90
CA VAL A 263 -18.76 -2.12 -7.88
C VAL A 263 -19.81 -3.17 -7.62
#